data_AF-A0A7R9LJN6-F1
#
_entry.id   AF-A0A7R9LJN6-F1
#
_cell.length_a   1.000
_cell.length_b   1.000
_cell.length_c   1.000
_cell.angle_alpha   90.00
_cell.angle_beta   90.00
_cell.angle_gamma   90.00
#
_symmetry.space_group_name_H-M   'P 1'
#
loop_
_entity.id
_entity.type
_entity.pdbx_description
1 polymer ?
#
loop_
_entity_poly.entity_id
_entity_poly.type
_entity_poly.pdbx_seq_one_letter_code
_entity_poly.pdbx_strand_id
1 'polypeptide(L)'
;MPKKRCYYQVMGLSMDATEDDIKKAYRQLALSLHPDKNIDNEEMANNEFKLLQEAYEVLSDPKERKWYDKHKDSILCGQNRDEIVDKEVDVYPFCSSFCFTSYTDDENGFYTVYRNLFNTITDEDIPFRDGDLKDSEVAPPFGDSKSPYSDVHRFYSYWMSYCTSKQYYYLDVYQTSDAPNRRVARLIDKENKKIRDSAKKKRNEEIRSLVEFVRKRDKRVAKNRKLLEAKAEENKRKTELLRKQQIEARNKELENYCESEWTSMAKLEDDLKEIEKNLDKDL
;
A
#
# COMPACT_ATOMS: atom_id res chain seq x y z
N MET A 1 -22.49 2.21 29.31
CA MET A 1 -21.74 3.38 29.79
C MET A 1 -22.27 4.63 29.08
N PRO A 2 -22.34 5.81 29.74
CA PRO A 2 -22.85 7.01 29.09
C PRO A 2 -21.93 7.43 27.94
N LYS A 3 -22.52 7.59 26.75
CA LYS A 3 -21.86 7.94 25.49
C LYS A 3 -21.14 9.29 25.64
N LYS A 4 -19.81 9.35 25.44
CA LYS A 4 -19.05 10.62 25.41
C LYS A 4 -19.59 11.48 24.26
N ARG A 5 -20.20 12.63 24.58
CA ARG A 5 -20.79 13.55 23.59
C ARG A 5 -19.75 14.59 23.16
N CYS A 6 -19.84 15.05 21.91
CA CYS A 6 -18.99 16.14 21.42
C CYS A 6 -19.23 17.41 22.22
N TYR A 7 -18.16 18.09 22.66
CA TYR A 7 -18.28 19.30 23.48
C TYR A 7 -19.03 20.42 22.75
N TYR A 8 -18.85 20.54 21.43
CA TYR A 8 -19.65 21.45 20.61
C TYR A 8 -21.15 21.08 20.60
N GLN A 9 -21.48 19.78 20.61
CA GLN A 9 -22.88 19.33 20.70
C GLN A 9 -23.48 19.56 22.08
N VAL A 10 -22.69 19.37 23.15
CA VAL A 10 -23.12 19.66 24.53
C VAL A 10 -23.45 21.14 24.70
N MET A 11 -22.66 22.02 24.07
CA MET A 11 -22.88 23.46 24.10
C MET A 11 -23.87 23.98 23.04
N GLY A 12 -24.32 23.13 22.11
CA GLY A 12 -25.20 23.53 21.00
C GLY A 12 -24.56 24.50 20.01
N LEU A 13 -23.23 24.44 19.84
CA LEU A 13 -22.46 25.37 19.00
C LEU A 13 -21.92 24.70 17.74
N SER A 14 -21.70 25.50 16.70
CA SER A 14 -20.95 25.09 15.51
C SER A 14 -19.45 25.03 15.80
N MET A 15 -18.69 24.27 14.99
CA MET A 15 -17.22 24.22 15.09
C MET A 15 -16.57 25.58 14.81
N ASP A 16 -17.23 26.41 14.01
CA ASP A 16 -16.79 27.77 13.67
C ASP A 16 -17.15 28.81 14.75
N ALA A 17 -17.68 28.39 15.90
CA ALA A 17 -18.07 29.29 16.97
C ALA A 17 -16.88 30.08 17.52
N THR A 18 -17.09 31.38 17.75
CA THR A 18 -16.09 32.27 18.33
C THR A 18 -15.99 32.05 19.85
N GLU A 19 -14.91 32.51 20.47
CA GLU A 19 -14.75 32.44 21.94
C GLU A 19 -15.89 33.15 22.69
N ASP A 20 -16.41 34.24 22.11
CA ASP A 20 -17.54 34.96 22.68
C ASP A 20 -18.84 34.15 22.61
N ASP A 21 -19.03 33.37 21.55
CA ASP A 21 -20.18 32.47 21.42
C ASP A 21 -20.12 31.33 22.43
N ILE A 22 -18.92 30.77 22.67
CA ILE A 22 -18.67 29.75 23.69
C ILE A 22 -19.01 30.28 25.09
N LYS A 23 -18.56 31.49 25.42
CA LYS A 23 -18.86 32.15 26.72
C LYS A 23 -20.33 32.51 26.89
N LYS A 24 -21.03 32.84 25.80
CA LYS A 24 -22.47 33.12 25.83
C LYS A 24 -23.28 31.84 26.05
N ALA A 25 -22.98 30.79 25.29
CA ALA A 25 -23.65 29.50 25.41
C ALA A 25 -23.47 28.89 26.80
N TYR A 26 -22.25 28.94 27.35
CA TYR A 26 -21.98 28.46 28.72
C TYR A 26 -22.86 29.16 29.76
N ARG A 27 -22.95 30.50 29.73
CA ARG A 27 -23.77 31.27 30.67
C ARG A 27 -25.25 30.95 30.55
N GLN A 28 -25.75 30.77 29.33
CA GLN A 28 -27.16 30.42 29.09
C GLN A 28 -27.49 29.02 29.61
N LEU A 29 -26.65 28.02 29.29
CA LEU A 29 -26.85 26.63 29.69
C LEU A 29 -26.63 26.42 31.19
N ALA A 30 -25.71 27.15 31.81
CA ALA A 30 -25.50 27.12 33.27
C ALA A 30 -26.74 27.62 34.03
N LEU A 31 -27.43 28.64 33.51
CA LEU A 31 -28.67 29.16 34.10
C LEU A 31 -29.86 28.23 33.89
N SER A 32 -29.90 27.45 32.80
CA SER A 32 -30.94 26.45 32.59
C SER A 32 -30.73 25.19 33.42
N LEU A 33 -29.48 24.82 33.70
CA LEU A 33 -29.11 23.63 34.48
C LEU A 33 -28.94 23.92 35.98
N HIS A 34 -29.26 25.13 36.44
CA HIS A 34 -29.16 25.49 37.85
C HIS A 34 -30.12 24.64 38.71
N PRO A 35 -29.69 24.14 39.89
CA PRO A 35 -30.50 23.26 40.74
C PRO A 35 -31.85 23.90 41.14
N ASP A 36 -31.88 25.23 41.30
CA ASP A 36 -33.09 26.01 41.61
C ASP A 36 -34.19 25.91 40.54
N LYS A 37 -33.84 25.63 39.27
CA LYS A 37 -34.82 25.44 38.18
C LYS A 37 -35.17 23.98 37.90
N ASN A 38 -34.40 23.04 38.44
CA ASN A 38 -34.51 21.61 38.16
C ASN A 38 -34.70 20.79 39.44
N ILE A 39 -35.64 21.23 40.28
CA ILE A 39 -35.94 20.63 41.60
C ILE A 39 -36.39 19.16 41.45
N ASP A 40 -37.10 18.81 40.37
CA ASP A 40 -37.60 17.44 40.14
C ASP A 40 -36.57 16.51 39.46
N ASN A 41 -35.48 17.04 38.89
CA ASN A 41 -34.50 16.30 38.07
C ASN A 41 -33.05 16.68 38.41
N GLU A 42 -32.74 16.80 39.70
CA GLU A 42 -31.45 17.29 40.20
C GLU A 42 -30.26 16.43 39.72
N GLU A 43 -30.38 15.10 39.69
CA GLU A 43 -29.29 14.22 39.25
C GLU A 43 -28.95 14.38 37.76
N MET A 44 -29.95 14.53 36.90
CA MET A 44 -29.71 14.74 35.46
C MET A 44 -29.09 16.12 35.21
N ALA A 45 -29.63 17.16 35.87
CA ALA A 45 -29.11 18.52 35.76
C ALA A 45 -27.65 18.61 36.23
N ASN A 46 -27.29 17.96 37.33
CA ASN A 46 -25.93 17.94 37.86
C ASN A 46 -24.95 17.20 36.91
N ASN A 47 -25.37 16.10 36.30
CA ASN A 47 -24.55 15.38 35.32
C ASN A 47 -24.33 16.19 34.04
N GLU A 48 -25.37 16.85 33.51
CA GLU A 48 -25.22 17.72 32.34
C GLU A 48 -24.43 18.98 32.66
N PHE A 49 -24.56 19.52 33.87
CA PHE A 49 -23.77 20.66 34.32
C PHE A 49 -22.27 20.34 34.42
N LYS A 50 -21.90 19.15 34.92
CA LYS A 50 -20.51 18.68 34.93
C LYS A 50 -19.94 18.56 33.51
N LEU A 51 -20.70 17.96 32.59
CA LEU A 51 -20.30 17.85 31.19
C LEU A 51 -20.17 19.21 30.50
N LEU A 52 -21.04 20.16 30.83
CA LEU A 52 -20.98 21.53 30.34
C LEU A 52 -19.73 22.26 30.86
N GLN A 53 -19.34 22.02 32.12
CA GLN A 53 -18.16 22.59 32.73
C GLN A 53 -16.88 22.05 32.07
N GLU A 54 -16.78 20.73 31.86
CA GLU A 54 -15.68 20.10 31.12
C GLU A 54 -15.58 20.61 29.68
N ALA A 55 -16.73 20.74 28.99
CA ALA A 55 -16.78 21.26 27.63
C ALA A 55 -16.27 22.71 27.55
N TYR A 56 -16.64 23.55 28.50
CA TYR A 56 -16.20 24.94 28.55
C TYR A 56 -14.71 25.06 28.86
N GLU A 57 -14.17 24.28 29.79
CA GLU A 57 -12.74 24.28 30.13
C GLU A 57 -11.88 24.03 28.88
N VAL A 58 -12.19 22.95 28.15
CA VAL A 58 -11.45 22.53 26.95
C VAL A 58 -11.65 23.48 25.76
N LEU A 59 -12.86 24.01 25.54
CA LEU A 59 -13.15 24.88 24.40
C LEU A 59 -12.78 26.35 24.63
N SER A 60 -12.62 26.77 25.89
CA SER A 60 -12.29 28.17 26.23
C SER A 60 -10.80 28.50 26.09
N ASP A 61 -9.88 27.54 26.26
CA ASP A 61 -8.46 27.73 26.00
C ASP A 61 -8.14 27.44 24.52
N PRO A 62 -7.58 28.41 23.76
CA PRO A 62 -7.20 28.21 22.36
C PRO A 62 -6.22 27.04 22.11
N LYS A 63 -5.35 26.71 23.07
CA LYS A 63 -4.40 25.60 22.96
C LYS A 63 -5.11 24.26 23.15
N GLU A 64 -5.97 24.16 24.16
CA GLU A 64 -6.74 22.95 24.44
C GLU A 64 -7.80 22.71 23.37
N ARG A 65 -8.45 23.76 22.87
CA ARG A 65 -9.39 23.68 21.75
C ARG A 65 -8.71 23.14 20.49
N LYS A 66 -7.52 23.62 20.14
CA LYS A 66 -6.75 23.09 18.99
C LYS A 66 -6.38 21.62 19.18
N TRP A 67 -5.99 21.25 20.40
CA TRP A 67 -5.65 19.87 20.71
C TRP A 67 -6.89 18.97 20.64
N TYR A 68 -8.02 19.43 21.19
CA TYR A 68 -9.31 18.76 21.11
C TYR A 68 -9.78 18.63 19.66
N ASP A 69 -9.75 19.69 18.86
CA ASP A 69 -10.17 19.65 17.46
C ASP A 69 -9.35 18.64 16.63
N LYS A 70 -8.05 18.48 16.95
CA LYS A 70 -7.16 17.51 16.30
C LYS A 70 -7.40 16.07 16.76
N HIS A 71 -7.82 15.85 18.00
CA HIS A 71 -7.98 14.53 18.60
C HIS A 71 -9.44 14.15 18.88
N LYS A 72 -10.42 15.01 18.55
CA LYS A 72 -11.84 14.81 18.87
C LYS A 72 -12.36 13.51 18.28
N ASP A 73 -11.89 13.14 17.09
CA ASP A 73 -12.26 11.88 16.47
C ASP A 73 -11.73 10.72 17.32
N SER A 74 -10.50 10.79 17.83
CA SER A 74 -9.96 9.78 18.75
C SER A 74 -10.63 9.79 20.14
N ILE A 75 -11.08 10.94 20.63
CA ILE A 75 -11.70 11.13 21.95
C ILE A 75 -13.17 10.67 21.95
N LEU A 76 -13.91 11.01 20.90
CA LEU A 76 -15.31 10.59 20.67
C LEU A 76 -15.39 9.12 20.28
N CYS A 77 -14.37 8.59 19.63
CA CYS A 77 -14.17 7.15 19.40
C CYS A 77 -13.81 6.36 20.68
N GLY A 78 -13.73 7.02 21.84
CA GLY A 78 -13.32 6.45 23.11
C GLY A 78 -14.33 5.57 23.84
N GLN A 79 -15.35 5.02 23.16
CA GLN A 79 -16.21 3.90 23.61
C GLN A 79 -17.20 3.52 22.50
N ASN A 80 -16.70 2.87 21.45
CA ASN A 80 -17.42 1.89 20.64
C ASN A 80 -16.37 1.08 19.87
N ARG A 81 -15.81 0.06 20.54
CA ARG A 81 -14.90 -0.91 19.91
C ARG A 81 -15.56 -1.65 18.74
N ASP A 82 -16.88 -1.59 18.61
CA ASP A 82 -17.65 -2.31 17.61
C ASP A 82 -18.15 -1.43 16.44
N GLU A 83 -18.08 -0.09 16.50
CA GLU A 83 -18.60 0.79 15.42
C GLU A 83 -17.53 1.44 14.53
N ILE A 84 -16.23 1.38 14.89
CA ILE A 84 -15.12 1.79 13.98
C ILE A 84 -14.67 0.60 13.11
N VAL A 85 -15.32 -0.55 13.24
CA VAL A 85 -14.98 -1.78 12.51
C VAL A 85 -15.44 -1.74 11.05
N ASP A 86 -16.26 -0.77 10.63
CA ASP A 86 -17.08 -0.92 9.41
C ASP A 86 -16.75 0.06 8.27
N LYS A 87 -15.47 0.40 8.08
CA LYS A 87 -14.97 1.10 6.87
C LYS A 87 -13.77 0.45 6.21
N GLU A 88 -13.40 -0.76 6.62
CA GLU A 88 -12.41 -1.53 5.88
C GLU A 88 -13.15 -2.45 4.92
N VAL A 89 -13.06 -2.17 3.62
CA VAL A 89 -13.70 -3.02 2.61
C VAL A 89 -13.09 -4.41 2.71
N ASP A 90 -13.96 -5.39 2.93
CA ASP A 90 -13.59 -6.79 2.81
C ASP A 90 -13.32 -7.11 1.34
N VAL A 91 -12.06 -7.42 1.04
CA VAL A 91 -11.60 -7.75 -0.31
C VAL A 91 -11.86 -9.21 -0.66
N TYR A 92 -12.13 -10.07 0.33
CA TYR A 92 -12.25 -11.51 0.13
C TYR A 92 -13.42 -11.92 -0.81
N PRO A 93 -14.61 -11.30 -0.75
CA PRO A 93 -15.69 -11.56 -1.71
C PRO A 93 -15.29 -11.27 -3.16
N PHE A 94 -14.37 -10.32 -3.39
CA PHE A 94 -13.88 -9.92 -4.71
C PHE A 94 -12.77 -10.85 -5.25
N CYS A 95 -12.23 -11.74 -4.40
CA CYS A 95 -11.36 -12.85 -4.80
C CYS A 95 -12.15 -14.06 -5.32
N SER A 96 -13.48 -13.97 -5.39
CA SER A 96 -14.32 -15.01 -5.96
C SER A 96 -14.57 -14.80 -7.45
N SER A 97 -14.70 -15.89 -8.21
CA SER A 97 -15.04 -15.80 -9.64
C SER A 97 -16.46 -15.29 -9.91
N PHE A 98 -17.30 -15.17 -8.87
CA PHE A 98 -18.69 -14.75 -8.97
C PHE A 98 -18.90 -13.22 -8.81
N CYS A 99 -17.84 -12.45 -8.52
CA CYS A 99 -17.99 -11.01 -8.26
C CYS A 99 -18.21 -10.16 -9.52
N PHE A 100 -18.10 -10.73 -10.72
CA PHE A 100 -18.37 -10.06 -11.98
C PHE A 100 -19.02 -11.03 -12.98
N THR A 101 -19.82 -10.51 -13.91
CA THR A 101 -20.60 -11.33 -14.86
C THR A 101 -19.90 -11.50 -16.21
N SER A 102 -19.17 -10.47 -16.66
CA SER A 102 -18.49 -10.47 -17.95
C SER A 102 -17.25 -9.57 -17.96
N TYR A 103 -16.41 -9.70 -18.99
CA TYR A 103 -15.19 -8.90 -19.16
C TYR A 103 -15.46 -7.63 -19.98
N THR A 104 -16.45 -6.85 -19.54
CA THR A 104 -16.88 -5.59 -20.16
C THR A 104 -16.82 -4.44 -19.15
N ASP A 105 -17.10 -3.22 -19.62
CA ASP A 105 -17.22 -2.01 -18.79
C ASP A 105 -18.68 -1.76 -18.33
N ASP A 106 -19.54 -2.78 -18.39
CA ASP A 106 -20.91 -2.67 -17.88
C ASP A 106 -20.91 -2.48 -16.36
N GLU A 107 -22.06 -2.17 -15.75
CA GLU A 107 -22.18 -1.91 -14.31
C GLU A 107 -21.64 -3.07 -13.45
N ASN A 108 -21.90 -4.30 -13.86
CA ASN A 108 -21.41 -5.54 -13.22
C ASN A 108 -20.24 -6.19 -13.99
N GLY A 109 -19.63 -5.44 -14.91
CA GLY A 109 -18.48 -5.86 -15.68
C GLY A 109 -17.20 -5.87 -14.84
N PHE A 110 -16.25 -6.73 -15.21
CA PHE A 110 -14.96 -6.89 -14.54
C PHE A 110 -14.28 -5.54 -14.28
N TYR A 111 -14.25 -4.65 -15.28
CA TYR A 111 -13.49 -3.41 -15.15
C TYR A 111 -14.17 -2.39 -14.23
N THR A 112 -15.50 -2.37 -14.17
CA THR A 112 -16.25 -1.45 -13.32
C THR A 112 -16.20 -1.88 -11.86
N VAL A 113 -16.43 -3.17 -11.58
CA VAL A 113 -16.39 -3.73 -10.23
C VAL A 113 -15.03 -3.50 -9.57
N TYR A 114 -13.94 -3.87 -10.25
CA TYR A 114 -12.60 -3.70 -9.69
C TYR A 114 -12.17 -2.24 -9.62
N ARG A 115 -12.57 -1.39 -10.57
CA ARG A 115 -12.30 0.06 -10.52
C ARG A 115 -12.92 0.68 -9.28
N ASN A 116 -14.20 0.39 -9.03
CA ASN A 116 -14.89 0.90 -7.85
C ASN A 116 -14.23 0.40 -6.57
N LEU A 117 -13.87 -0.89 -6.51
CA LEU A 117 -13.15 -1.46 -5.36
C LEU A 117 -11.82 -0.75 -5.07
N PHE A 118 -10.97 -0.56 -6.08
CA PHE A 118 -9.68 0.10 -5.89
C PHE A 118 -9.81 1.58 -5.57
N ASN A 119 -10.85 2.24 -6.08
CA ASN A 119 -11.18 3.62 -5.68
C ASN A 119 -11.56 3.65 -4.20
N THR A 120 -12.43 2.75 -3.73
CA THR A 120 -12.79 2.69 -2.31
C THR A 120 -11.58 2.43 -1.42
N ILE A 121 -10.69 1.50 -1.79
CA ILE A 121 -9.44 1.25 -1.06
C ILE A 121 -8.55 2.50 -1.02
N THR A 122 -8.51 3.26 -2.12
CA THR A 122 -7.75 4.52 -2.17
C THR A 122 -8.37 5.55 -1.24
N ASP A 123 -9.69 5.72 -1.28
CA ASP A 123 -10.44 6.66 -0.45
C ASP A 123 -10.33 6.35 1.04
N GLU A 124 -10.22 5.07 1.42
CA GLU A 124 -9.93 4.64 2.79
C GLU A 124 -8.57 5.12 3.30
N ASP A 125 -7.58 5.19 2.41
CA ASP A 125 -6.19 5.48 2.75
C ASP A 125 -5.90 7.00 2.71
N ILE A 126 -6.62 7.77 1.86
CA ILE A 126 -6.45 9.23 1.70
C ILE A 126 -6.40 10.01 3.02
N PRO A 127 -7.32 9.80 4.00
CA PRO A 127 -7.32 10.58 5.25
C PRO A 127 -6.08 10.40 6.12
N PHE A 128 -5.30 9.33 5.89
CA PHE A 128 -4.13 8.98 6.70
C PHE A 128 -2.81 9.30 6.02
N ARG A 129 -2.82 9.92 4.84
CA ARG A 129 -1.61 10.35 4.12
C ARG A 129 -1.19 11.75 4.58
N ASP A 130 0.08 11.89 4.95
CA ASP A 130 0.65 13.17 5.39
C ASP A 130 1.02 14.07 4.19
N GLY A 131 0.52 15.31 4.17
CA GLY A 131 1.02 16.40 3.31
C GLY A 131 0.41 16.51 1.90
N ASP A 132 0.80 17.56 1.17
CA ASP A 132 0.44 17.76 -0.25
C ASP A 132 1.08 16.65 -1.10
N LEU A 133 0.24 15.84 -1.75
CA LEU A 133 0.65 14.68 -2.53
C LEU A 133 1.52 15.09 -3.72
N LYS A 134 2.68 14.45 -3.87
CA LYS A 134 3.37 14.41 -5.17
C LYS A 134 2.59 13.51 -6.12
N ASP A 135 2.53 13.86 -7.41
CA ASP A 135 1.83 13.08 -8.44
C ASP A 135 2.28 11.61 -8.55
N SER A 136 3.49 11.28 -8.08
CA SER A 136 4.01 9.90 -8.05
C SER A 136 3.43 9.05 -6.92
N GLU A 137 2.83 9.65 -5.90
CA GLU A 137 2.24 8.96 -4.74
C GLU A 137 0.73 8.74 -4.91
N VAL A 138 0.11 9.43 -5.86
CA VAL A 138 -1.31 9.23 -6.19
C VAL A 138 -1.51 7.84 -6.78
N ALA A 139 -2.49 7.11 -6.24
CA ALA A 139 -2.82 5.78 -6.71
C ALA A 139 -3.30 5.86 -8.18
N PRO A 140 -2.64 5.17 -9.13
CA PRO A 140 -3.08 5.15 -10.51
C PRO A 140 -4.47 4.49 -10.62
N PRO A 141 -5.37 5.00 -11.48
CA PRO A 141 -6.69 4.43 -11.68
C PRO A 141 -6.61 3.08 -12.42
N PHE A 142 -7.60 2.20 -12.19
CA PHE A 142 -7.66 0.89 -12.84
C PHE A 142 -7.90 0.92 -14.36
N GLY A 143 -8.51 2.02 -14.84
CA GLY A 143 -8.90 2.20 -16.23
C GLY A 143 -10.07 1.31 -16.66
N ASP A 144 -10.22 1.17 -17.98
CA ASP A 144 -11.31 0.48 -18.68
C ASP A 144 -10.77 -0.66 -19.58
N SER A 145 -11.67 -1.34 -20.31
CA SER A 145 -11.28 -2.42 -21.23
C SER A 145 -10.33 -1.99 -22.35
N LYS A 146 -10.31 -0.69 -22.71
CA LYS A 146 -9.55 -0.13 -23.84
C LYS A 146 -8.25 0.57 -23.41
N SER A 147 -7.99 0.64 -22.12
CA SER A 147 -6.85 1.37 -21.57
C SER A 147 -5.52 0.84 -22.11
N PRO A 148 -4.57 1.73 -22.43
CA PRO A 148 -3.28 1.33 -22.98
C PRO A 148 -2.49 0.52 -21.94
N TYR A 149 -1.68 -0.43 -22.42
CA TYR A 149 -0.95 -1.32 -21.52
C TYR A 149 0.06 -0.59 -20.62
N SER A 150 0.56 0.58 -21.02
CA SER A 150 1.42 1.44 -20.18
C SER A 150 0.76 1.77 -18.84
N ASP A 151 -0.52 2.13 -18.89
CA ASP A 151 -1.27 2.61 -17.73
C ASP A 151 -1.68 1.41 -16.87
N VAL A 152 -2.06 0.30 -17.51
CA VAL A 152 -2.29 -0.98 -16.85
C VAL A 152 -1.03 -1.46 -16.14
N HIS A 153 0.14 -1.32 -16.77
CA HIS A 153 1.42 -1.68 -16.15
C HIS A 153 1.73 -0.78 -14.96
N ARG A 154 1.57 0.54 -15.08
CA ARG A 154 1.74 1.49 -13.97
C ARG A 154 0.81 1.16 -12.80
N PHE A 155 -0.45 0.84 -13.09
CA PHE A 155 -1.44 0.40 -12.11
C PHE A 155 -0.93 -0.81 -11.32
N TYR A 156 -0.62 -1.91 -12.01
CA TYR A 156 -0.20 -3.13 -11.33
C TYR A 156 1.13 -2.96 -10.59
N SER A 157 2.06 -2.17 -11.10
CA SER A 157 3.34 -1.89 -10.43
C SER A 157 3.13 -1.18 -9.09
N TYR A 158 2.24 -0.19 -9.02
CA TYR A 158 1.87 0.49 -7.77
C TYR A 158 1.16 -0.47 -6.82
N TRP A 159 0.10 -1.15 -7.27
CA TRP A 159 -0.74 -1.96 -6.40
C TRP A 159 -0.07 -3.27 -5.93
N MET A 160 0.89 -3.81 -6.68
CA MET A 160 1.74 -4.93 -6.20
C MET A 160 2.69 -4.51 -5.07
N SER A 161 3.04 -3.23 -5.00
CA SER A 161 3.88 -2.64 -3.95
C SER A 161 3.06 -1.87 -2.90
N TYR A 162 1.73 -2.05 -2.89
CA TYR A 162 0.82 -1.34 -2.00
C TYR A 162 1.20 -1.48 -0.53
N CYS A 163 1.13 -0.37 0.20
CA CYS A 163 1.28 -0.29 1.65
C CYS A 163 0.20 0.63 2.19
N THR A 164 -0.60 0.15 3.15
CA THR A 164 -1.65 0.97 3.76
C THR A 164 -1.06 2.15 4.54
N SER A 165 -1.70 3.29 4.40
CA SER A 165 -1.40 4.52 5.13
C SER A 165 -2.04 4.52 6.53
N LYS A 166 -2.97 3.61 6.80
CA LYS A 166 -3.67 3.50 8.09
C LYS A 166 -2.68 3.28 9.24
N GLN A 167 -2.92 3.97 10.35
CA GLN A 167 -2.02 3.94 11.49
C GLN A 167 -2.29 2.77 12.45
N TYR A 168 -3.52 2.24 12.49
CA TYR A 168 -3.97 1.14 13.36
C TYR A 168 -3.79 1.38 14.88
N TYR A 169 -3.73 2.63 15.33
CA TYR A 169 -3.57 2.97 16.76
C TYR A 169 -4.72 2.42 17.63
N TYR A 170 -5.91 2.22 17.06
CA TYR A 170 -7.06 1.64 17.75
C TYR A 170 -6.87 0.16 18.15
N LEU A 171 -5.86 -0.52 17.61
CA LEU A 171 -5.49 -1.89 18.00
C LEU A 171 -4.51 -1.93 19.18
N ASP A 172 -4.05 -0.79 19.68
CA ASP A 172 -3.14 -0.73 20.82
C ASP A 172 -3.82 -1.34 22.07
N VAL A 173 -3.19 -2.37 22.63
CA VAL A 173 -3.74 -3.12 23.77
C VAL A 173 -3.42 -2.43 25.10
N TYR A 174 -2.28 -1.77 25.18
CA TYR A 174 -1.77 -1.13 26.39
C TYR A 174 -1.69 0.39 26.19
N GLN A 175 -2.04 1.18 27.21
CA GLN A 175 -1.85 2.63 27.15
C GLN A 175 -0.46 3.00 27.65
N THR A 176 0.26 3.84 26.91
CA THR A 176 1.61 4.29 27.30
C THR A 176 1.59 5.11 28.61
N SER A 177 0.45 5.72 28.96
CA SER A 177 0.22 6.45 30.22
C SER A 177 0.27 5.56 31.46
N ASP A 178 -0.11 4.30 31.33
CA ASP A 178 -0.19 3.37 32.47
C ASP A 178 1.19 2.82 32.87
N ALA A 179 2.24 3.24 32.15
CA ALA A 179 3.59 2.78 32.38
C ALA A 179 4.19 3.37 33.67
N PRO A 180 4.65 2.53 34.62
CA PRO A 180 5.23 2.99 35.89
C PRO A 180 6.58 3.70 35.73
N ASN A 181 7.28 3.50 34.61
CA ASN A 181 8.53 4.19 34.30
C ASN A 181 8.80 4.19 32.78
N ARG A 182 9.77 5.02 32.36
CA ARG A 182 10.16 5.19 30.94
C ARG A 182 10.59 3.87 30.27
N ARG A 183 11.16 2.93 31.02
CA ARG A 183 11.60 1.63 30.47
C ARG A 183 10.39 0.76 30.13
N VAL A 184 9.38 0.72 31.00
CA VAL A 184 8.14 -0.01 30.75
C VAL A 184 7.33 0.65 29.62
N ALA A 185 7.31 1.99 29.55
CA ALA A 185 6.66 2.72 28.46
C ALA A 185 7.23 2.31 27.08
N ARG A 186 8.56 2.19 26.97
CA ARG A 186 9.21 1.71 25.74
C ARG A 186 8.86 0.27 25.39
N LEU A 187 8.64 -0.60 26.39
CA LEU A 187 8.22 -1.99 26.15
C LEU A 187 6.78 -2.05 25.65
N ILE A 188 5.90 -1.24 26.26
CA ILE A 188 4.51 -1.07 25.82
C ILE A 188 4.46 -0.57 24.37
N ASP A 189 5.19 0.51 24.06
CA ASP A 189 5.24 1.05 22.69
C ASP A 189 5.77 0.04 21.69
N LYS A 190 6.74 -0.79 22.09
CA LYS A 190 7.29 -1.85 21.25
C LYS A 190 6.26 -2.95 20.98
N GLU A 191 5.49 -3.36 21.99
CA GLU A 191 4.46 -4.39 21.83
C GLU A 191 3.28 -3.87 21.01
N ASN A 192 2.78 -2.67 21.30
CA ASN A 192 1.76 -2.02 20.49
C ASN A 192 2.21 -1.82 19.04
N LYS A 193 3.46 -1.39 18.82
CA LYS A 193 4.03 -1.30 17.47
C LYS A 193 4.00 -2.64 16.75
N LYS A 194 4.33 -3.74 17.43
CA LYS A 194 4.27 -5.09 16.84
C LYS A 194 2.85 -5.46 16.44
N ILE A 195 1.84 -5.11 17.25
CA ILE A 195 0.42 -5.33 16.95
C ILE A 195 0.01 -4.53 15.70
N ARG A 196 0.34 -3.24 15.64
CA ARG A 196 0.06 -2.38 14.49
C ARG A 196 0.76 -2.86 13.22
N ASP A 197 2.04 -3.20 13.32
CA ASP A 197 2.84 -3.70 12.19
C ASP A 197 2.28 -5.04 11.67
N SER A 198 1.81 -5.91 12.57
CA SER A 198 1.13 -7.17 12.21
C SER A 198 -0.18 -6.91 11.46
N ALA A 199 -1.02 -5.98 11.95
CA ALA A 199 -2.27 -5.60 11.28
C ALA A 199 -2.04 -4.97 9.90
N LYS A 200 -1.09 -4.05 9.79
CA LYS A 200 -0.66 -3.47 8.50
C LYS A 200 -0.18 -4.53 7.53
N LYS A 201 0.63 -5.47 8.02
CA LYS A 201 1.12 -6.59 7.21
C LYS A 201 -0.03 -7.43 6.67
N LYS A 202 -1.01 -7.77 7.52
CA LYS A 202 -2.20 -8.53 7.12
C LYS A 202 -2.99 -7.82 6.02
N ARG A 203 -3.32 -6.53 6.19
CA ARG A 203 -4.04 -5.74 5.17
C ARG A 203 -3.26 -5.64 3.86
N ASN A 204 -1.94 -5.43 3.94
CA ASN A 204 -1.08 -5.38 2.75
C ASN A 204 -1.06 -6.72 2.00
N GLU A 205 -1.00 -7.84 2.71
CA GLU A 205 -1.06 -9.17 2.12
C GLU A 205 -2.41 -9.45 1.47
N GLU A 206 -3.52 -9.06 2.11
CA GLU A 206 -4.88 -9.17 1.56
C GLU A 206 -5.02 -8.42 0.23
N ILE A 207 -4.60 -7.15 0.19
CA ILE A 207 -4.68 -6.32 -1.03
C ILE A 207 -3.73 -6.84 -2.11
N ARG A 208 -2.50 -7.21 -1.77
CA ARG A 208 -1.54 -7.74 -2.77
C ARG A 208 -2.01 -9.08 -3.34
N SER A 209 -2.61 -9.94 -2.52
CA SER A 209 -3.23 -11.20 -2.96
C SER A 209 -4.39 -10.95 -3.91
N LEU A 210 -5.27 -9.99 -3.60
CA LEU A 210 -6.34 -9.53 -4.49
C LEU A 210 -5.74 -9.03 -5.83
N VAL A 211 -4.71 -8.18 -5.79
CA VAL A 211 -4.09 -7.62 -7.00
C VAL A 211 -3.50 -8.72 -7.88
N GLU A 212 -2.84 -9.72 -7.30
CA GLU A 212 -2.36 -10.89 -8.03
C GLU A 212 -3.50 -11.69 -8.66
N PHE A 213 -4.59 -11.88 -7.92
CA PHE A 213 -5.78 -12.56 -8.42
C PHE A 213 -6.38 -11.85 -9.63
N VAL A 214 -6.54 -10.52 -9.55
CA VAL A 214 -7.06 -9.68 -10.65
C VAL A 214 -6.10 -9.70 -11.83
N ARG A 215 -4.78 -9.54 -11.59
CA ARG A 215 -3.73 -9.53 -12.63
C ARG A 215 -3.69 -10.84 -13.44
N LYS A 216 -3.97 -11.98 -12.81
CA LYS A 216 -4.03 -13.29 -13.50
C LYS A 216 -5.26 -13.40 -14.41
N ARG A 217 -6.37 -12.72 -14.09
CA ARG A 217 -7.64 -12.78 -14.83
C ARG A 217 -7.82 -11.66 -15.85
N ASP A 218 -7.11 -10.55 -15.69
CA ASP A 218 -7.19 -9.41 -16.59
C ASP A 218 -6.77 -9.78 -18.03
N LYS A 219 -7.69 -9.58 -18.98
CA LYS A 219 -7.49 -9.89 -20.41
C LYS A 219 -6.45 -8.98 -21.05
N ARG A 220 -6.31 -7.73 -20.61
CA ARG A 220 -5.30 -6.76 -21.07
C ARG A 220 -3.91 -7.27 -20.74
N VAL A 221 -3.73 -7.79 -19.51
CA VAL A 221 -2.47 -8.39 -19.06
C VAL A 221 -2.19 -9.70 -19.78
N ALA A 222 -3.19 -10.56 -19.96
CA ALA A 222 -3.04 -11.82 -20.70
C ALA A 222 -2.63 -11.59 -22.16
N LYS A 223 -3.23 -10.60 -22.84
CA LYS A 223 -2.88 -10.22 -24.22
C LYS A 223 -1.43 -9.76 -24.32
N ASN A 224 -0.98 -8.89 -23.42
CA ASN A 224 0.40 -8.42 -23.45
C ASN A 224 1.42 -9.52 -23.10
N ARG A 225 1.07 -10.43 -22.17
CA ARG A 225 1.90 -11.59 -21.86
C ARG A 225 2.15 -12.45 -23.09
N LYS A 226 1.10 -12.80 -23.84
CA LYS A 226 1.22 -13.55 -25.10
C LYS A 226 2.06 -12.82 -26.14
N LEU A 227 1.92 -11.49 -26.24
CA LEU A 227 2.71 -10.67 -27.15
C LEU A 227 4.20 -10.70 -26.78
N LEU A 228 4.52 -10.59 -25.49
CA LEU A 228 5.90 -10.64 -25.00
C LEU A 228 6.52 -12.03 -25.21
N GLU A 229 5.77 -13.09 -24.94
CA GLU A 229 6.20 -14.47 -25.20
C GLU A 229 6.51 -14.69 -26.69
N ALA A 230 5.63 -14.23 -27.59
CA ALA A 230 5.85 -14.31 -29.03
C ALA A 230 7.10 -13.52 -29.48
N LYS A 231 7.31 -12.31 -28.95
CA LYS A 231 8.52 -11.52 -29.23
C LYS A 231 9.78 -12.19 -28.69
N ALA A 232 9.72 -12.81 -27.51
CA ALA A 232 10.84 -13.52 -26.92
C ALA A 232 11.21 -14.77 -27.73
N GLU A 233 10.21 -15.52 -28.20
CA GLU A 233 10.37 -16.66 -29.11
C GLU A 233 11.04 -16.24 -30.42
N GLU A 234 10.57 -15.15 -31.03
CA GLU A 234 11.15 -14.59 -32.26
C GLU A 234 12.61 -14.17 -32.07
N ASN A 235 12.90 -13.47 -30.97
CA ASN A 235 14.27 -13.07 -30.61
C ASN A 235 15.16 -14.29 -30.37
N LYS A 236 14.67 -15.33 -29.70
CA LYS A 236 15.38 -16.62 -29.55
C LYS A 236 15.72 -17.22 -30.91
N ARG A 237 14.75 -17.35 -31.80
CA ARG A 237 14.97 -17.88 -33.17
C ARG A 237 16.02 -17.08 -33.94
N LYS A 238 15.98 -15.75 -33.85
CA LYS A 238 16.99 -14.87 -34.46
C LYS A 238 18.38 -15.12 -33.89
N THR A 239 18.50 -15.22 -32.57
CA THR A 239 19.79 -15.50 -31.91
C THR A 239 20.33 -16.90 -32.23
N GLU A 240 19.48 -17.91 -32.31
CA GLU A 240 19.87 -19.28 -32.67
C GLU A 240 20.33 -19.36 -34.13
N LEU A 241 19.63 -18.68 -35.05
CA LEU A 241 20.02 -18.61 -36.45
C LEU A 241 21.38 -17.92 -36.59
N LEU A 242 21.57 -16.79 -35.93
CA LEU A 242 22.86 -16.07 -35.95
C LEU A 242 23.99 -16.93 -35.39
N ARG A 243 23.74 -17.64 -34.27
CA ARG A 243 24.72 -18.56 -33.68
C ARG A 243 25.07 -19.71 -34.63
N LYS A 244 24.08 -20.30 -35.31
CA LYS A 244 24.33 -21.35 -36.32
C LYS A 244 25.16 -20.81 -37.49
N GLN A 245 24.83 -19.63 -38.00
CA GLN A 245 25.60 -18.98 -39.07
C GLN A 245 27.05 -18.69 -38.65
N GLN A 246 27.28 -18.25 -37.40
CA GLN A 246 28.63 -18.04 -36.88
C GLN A 246 29.43 -19.33 -36.75
N ILE A 247 28.81 -20.42 -36.29
CA ILE A 247 29.46 -21.74 -36.21
C ILE A 247 29.80 -22.23 -37.62
N GLU A 248 28.88 -22.11 -38.57
CA GLU A 248 29.10 -22.53 -39.95
C GLU A 248 30.20 -21.72 -40.63
N ALA A 249 30.21 -20.39 -40.44
CA ALA A 249 31.28 -19.53 -40.95
C ALA A 249 32.64 -19.90 -40.35
N ARG A 250 32.71 -20.11 -39.03
CA ARG A 250 33.92 -20.56 -38.35
C ARG A 250 34.39 -21.93 -38.84
N ASN A 251 33.48 -22.86 -39.07
CA ASN A 251 33.83 -24.17 -39.62
C ASN A 251 34.37 -24.06 -41.05
N LYS A 252 33.75 -23.23 -41.91
CA LYS A 252 34.26 -22.93 -43.26
C LYS A 252 35.63 -22.25 -43.21
N GLU A 253 35.86 -21.35 -42.26
CA GLU A 253 37.18 -20.76 -42.03
C GLU A 253 38.21 -21.80 -41.62
N LEU A 254 37.86 -22.75 -40.74
CA LEU A 254 38.72 -23.87 -40.36
C LEU A 254 38.98 -24.84 -41.52
N GLU A 255 37.98 -25.10 -42.37
CA GLU A 255 38.16 -25.93 -43.59
C GLU A 255 39.05 -25.24 -44.62
N ASN A 256 38.88 -23.93 -44.80
CA ASN A 256 39.72 -23.12 -45.69
C ASN A 256 41.11 -22.84 -45.11
N TYR A 257 41.28 -22.99 -43.79
CA TYR A 257 42.58 -23.01 -43.14
C TYR A 257 43.31 -24.31 -43.52
N CYS A 258 43.88 -24.31 -44.72
CA CYS A 258 44.86 -25.31 -45.13
C CYS A 258 46.09 -25.14 -44.22
N GLU A 259 46.50 -26.20 -43.52
CA GLU A 259 47.71 -26.17 -42.69
C GLU A 259 48.85 -25.55 -43.50
N SER A 260 49.39 -24.43 -43.01
CA SER A 260 50.56 -23.79 -43.61
C SER A 260 51.64 -24.85 -43.82
N GLU A 261 52.28 -24.89 -44.99
CA GLU A 261 53.23 -25.97 -45.35
C GLU A 261 54.38 -26.15 -44.34
N TRP A 262 54.68 -25.12 -43.55
CA TRP A 262 55.68 -25.15 -42.46
C TRP A 262 55.25 -25.95 -41.22
N THR A 263 53.95 -26.22 -41.05
CA THR A 263 53.37 -27.03 -39.95
C THR A 263 53.04 -28.46 -40.35
N SER A 264 53.23 -28.83 -41.62
CA SER A 264 53.02 -30.22 -42.05
C SER A 264 54.02 -31.14 -41.33
N MET A 265 53.52 -32.08 -40.52
CA MET A 265 54.36 -33.06 -39.79
C MET A 265 55.33 -33.81 -40.70
N ALA A 266 55.00 -33.97 -41.98
CA ALA A 266 55.85 -34.66 -42.95
C ALA A 266 57.19 -33.95 -43.21
N LYS A 267 57.21 -32.61 -43.32
CA LYS A 267 58.46 -31.85 -43.50
C LYS A 267 59.27 -31.77 -42.20
N LEU A 268 58.61 -31.67 -41.05
CA LEU A 268 59.27 -31.72 -39.74
C LEU A 268 59.96 -33.07 -39.49
N GLU A 269 59.36 -34.17 -39.94
CA GLU A 269 60.00 -35.50 -39.90
C GLU A 269 61.20 -35.61 -40.86
N ASP A 270 61.10 -35.01 -42.04
CA ASP A 270 62.23 -35.00 -42.99
C ASP A 270 63.38 -34.11 -42.48
N ASP A 271 63.09 -32.94 -41.90
CA ASP A 271 64.09 -32.07 -41.27
C ASP A 271 64.75 -32.74 -40.05
N LEU A 272 63.99 -33.48 -39.23
CA LEU A 272 64.53 -34.25 -38.11
C LEU A 272 65.44 -35.38 -38.58
N LYS A 273 65.05 -36.11 -39.64
CA LYS A 273 65.90 -37.14 -40.25
C LYS A 273 67.17 -36.53 -40.83
N GLU A 274 67.11 -35.34 -41.40
CA GLU A 274 68.28 -34.65 -41.93
C GLU A 274 69.23 -34.19 -40.82
N ILE A 275 68.70 -33.76 -39.68
CA ILE A 275 69.48 -33.45 -38.46
C ILE A 275 70.14 -34.71 -37.88
N GLU A 276 69.41 -35.83 -37.76
CA GLU A 276 69.97 -37.11 -37.30
C GLU A 276 71.11 -37.59 -38.21
N LYS A 277 70.93 -37.49 -39.53
CA LYS A 277 71.95 -37.88 -40.51
C LYS A 277 73.21 -37.03 -40.46
N ASN A 278 73.11 -35.80 -39.98
CA ASN A 278 74.26 -34.90 -39.82
C ASN A 278 74.98 -35.13 -38.48
N LEU A 279 74.25 -35.50 -37.42
CA LEU A 279 74.84 -35.92 -36.15
C LEU A 279 75.63 -37.22 -36.27
N ASP A 280 75.17 -38.17 -37.09
CA ASP A 280 75.88 -39.43 -37.37
C ASP A 280 77.17 -39.26 -38.20
N LYS A 281 77.39 -38.10 -38.83
CA LYS A 281 78.61 -37.79 -39.60
C LYS A 281 79.71 -37.13 -38.76
N ASP A 282 79.36 -36.62 -37.59
CA ASP A 282 80.27 -35.89 -36.69
C ASP A 282 80.81 -36.78 -35.54
N LEU A 283 80.58 -38.10 -35.60
CA LEU A 283 81.13 -39.16 -34.73
C LEU A 283 82.16 -40.02 -35.47
#